data_AF-A0A2N3F4E4-F1
#
_entry.id   AF-A0A2N3F4E4-F1
#
_cell.length_a   1.000
_cell.length_b   1.000
_cell.length_c   1.000
_cell.angle_alpha   90.00
_cell.angle_beta   90.00
_cell.angle_gamma   90.00
#
_symmetry.space_group_name_H-M   'P 1'
#
loop_
_entity.id
_entity.type
_entity.pdbx_description
1 polymer ?
#
loop_
_entity_poly.entity_id
_entity_poly.type
_entity_poly.pdbx_seq_one_letter_code
_entity_poly.pdbx_strand_id
1 'polypeptide(L)'
;MRCEADRLRDILEAAARLAELVEEGRSAFDASWRLQGLVQHVLEVAGEAAAGLPLSFRTAHSDVDWSEPIRTRNRLIHGYHDIDPGRLWDTAAVHMPIFVEQVRELLGRLEGGPEWVEEPREEWGATRPAETTFLTPAEVARQLAVSTRTVYLWIDEGRLPAVRISARVTRVPVAAVHSFVAAATGPRLLRDDPATGALASALDFEVR
;
A
#
# COMPACT_ATOMS: atom_id res chain seq x y z
N MET A 1 7.98 8.08 -0.78
CA MET A 1 8.52 6.74 -0.49
C MET A 1 7.46 5.77 -0.96
N ARG A 2 7.74 4.97 -2.00
CA ARG A 2 6.78 3.98 -2.52
C ARG A 2 6.57 2.88 -1.47
N CYS A 3 5.35 2.38 -1.31
CA CYS A 3 5.09 1.26 -0.41
C CYS A 3 5.51 -0.07 -1.05
N GLU A 4 5.56 -1.14 -0.27
CA GLU A 4 5.96 -2.47 -0.74
C GLU A 4 5.04 -2.97 -1.87
N ALA A 5 3.72 -2.79 -1.71
CA ALA A 5 2.75 -3.16 -2.73
C ALA A 5 2.97 -2.42 -4.06
N ASP A 6 3.32 -1.13 -4.03
CA ASP A 6 3.65 -0.37 -5.26
C ASP A 6 4.86 -0.99 -5.97
N ARG A 7 5.88 -1.41 -5.23
CA ARG A 7 7.07 -2.05 -5.80
C ARG A 7 6.77 -3.42 -6.39
N LEU A 8 5.89 -4.19 -5.77
CA LEU A 8 5.42 -5.45 -6.34
C LEU A 8 4.69 -5.21 -7.66
N ARG A 9 3.82 -4.20 -7.73
CA ARG A 9 3.15 -3.82 -8.99
C ARG A 9 4.12 -3.32 -10.04
N ASP A 10 5.15 -2.54 -9.66
CA ASP A 10 6.22 -2.11 -10.57
C ASP A 10 6.95 -3.32 -11.19
N ILE A 11 7.24 -4.36 -10.40
CA ILE A 11 7.84 -5.61 -10.89
C ILE A 11 6.92 -6.27 -11.92
N LEU A 12 5.62 -6.41 -11.60
CA LEU A 12 4.65 -7.05 -12.49
C LEU A 12 4.43 -6.28 -13.79
N GLU A 13 4.43 -4.94 -13.74
CA GLU A 13 4.33 -4.10 -14.93
C GLU A 13 5.58 -4.24 -15.82
N ALA A 14 6.78 -4.23 -15.22
CA ALA A 14 8.01 -4.48 -15.96
C ALA A 14 8.00 -5.87 -16.60
N ALA A 15 7.60 -6.90 -15.85
CA ALA A 15 7.51 -8.26 -16.36
C ALA A 15 6.49 -8.42 -17.51
N ALA A 16 5.36 -7.72 -17.48
CA ALA A 16 4.40 -7.74 -18.57
C ALA A 16 5.02 -7.21 -19.86
N ARG A 17 5.76 -6.10 -19.79
CA ARG A 17 6.54 -5.58 -20.93
C ARG A 17 7.58 -6.59 -21.39
N LEU A 18 8.26 -7.26 -20.46
CA LEU A 18 9.27 -8.27 -20.81
C LEU A 18 8.66 -9.43 -21.58
N ALA A 19 7.45 -9.88 -21.19
CA ALA A 19 6.76 -10.95 -21.86
C ALA A 19 6.46 -10.60 -23.33
N GLU A 20 5.99 -9.38 -23.61
CA GLU A 20 5.77 -8.90 -24.99
C GLU A 20 7.07 -8.97 -25.83
N LEU A 21 8.22 -8.62 -25.25
CA LEU A 21 9.52 -8.68 -25.94
C LEU A 21 9.98 -10.11 -26.19
N VAL A 22 9.69 -11.03 -25.26
CA VAL A 22 10.04 -12.45 -25.40
C VAL A 22 9.15 -13.13 -26.44
N GLU A 23 7.90 -12.68 -26.62
CA GLU A 23 6.99 -13.18 -27.65
C GLU A 23 7.50 -12.92 -29.08
N GLU A 24 8.33 -11.89 -29.30
CA GLU A 24 9.02 -11.67 -30.59
C GLU A 24 9.97 -12.84 -30.97
N GLY A 25 10.37 -13.64 -29.97
CA GLY A 25 11.09 -14.89 -30.16
C GLY A 25 12.62 -14.75 -30.19
N ARG A 26 13.28 -15.88 -29.93
CA ARG A 26 14.74 -15.94 -29.77
C ARG A 26 15.50 -15.40 -30.98
N SER A 27 15.07 -15.72 -32.19
CA SER A 27 15.74 -15.28 -33.42
C SER A 27 15.68 -13.76 -33.61
N ALA A 28 14.55 -13.12 -33.25
CA ALA A 28 14.42 -11.67 -33.30
C ALA A 28 15.35 -10.99 -32.28
N PHE A 29 15.43 -11.57 -31.08
CA PHE A 29 16.32 -11.11 -30.01
C PHE A 29 17.80 -11.21 -30.42
N ASP A 30 18.25 -12.35 -30.95
CA ASP A 30 19.64 -12.54 -31.36
C ASP A 30 20.05 -11.58 -32.50
N ALA A 31 19.10 -11.22 -33.37
CA ALA A 31 19.34 -10.35 -34.52
C ALA A 31 19.25 -8.84 -34.20
N SER A 32 18.78 -8.46 -33.01
CA SER A 32 18.46 -7.06 -32.69
C SER A 32 19.09 -6.60 -31.37
N TRP A 33 20.19 -5.85 -31.47
CA TRP A 33 20.80 -5.18 -30.32
C TRP A 33 19.83 -4.24 -29.58
N ARG A 34 18.83 -3.71 -30.28
CA ARG A 34 17.78 -2.86 -29.68
C ARG A 34 16.85 -3.68 -28.79
N LEU A 35 16.42 -4.85 -29.26
CA LEU A 35 15.59 -5.76 -28.49
C LEU A 35 16.35 -6.28 -27.26
N GLN A 36 17.64 -6.62 -27.43
CA GLN A 36 18.52 -6.97 -26.31
C GLN A 36 18.64 -5.84 -25.28
N GLY A 37 18.86 -4.60 -25.73
CA GLY A 37 18.93 -3.44 -24.85
C GLY A 37 17.62 -3.15 -24.12
N LEU A 38 16.48 -3.36 -24.78
CA LEU A 38 15.17 -3.15 -24.15
C LEU A 38 14.86 -4.25 -23.12
N VAL A 39 15.17 -5.52 -23.44
CA VAL A 39 15.10 -6.64 -22.49
C VAL A 39 15.97 -6.36 -21.26
N GLN A 40 17.21 -5.93 -21.45
CA GLN A 40 18.10 -5.53 -20.36
C GLN A 40 17.48 -4.42 -19.51
N HIS A 41 16.98 -3.35 -20.12
CA HIS A 41 16.38 -2.23 -19.39
C HIS A 41 15.19 -2.68 -18.53
N VAL A 42 14.31 -3.52 -19.08
CA VAL A 42 13.14 -4.02 -18.35
C VAL A 42 13.55 -4.90 -17.17
N LEU A 43 14.57 -5.76 -17.34
CA LEU A 43 15.13 -6.56 -16.24
C LEU A 43 15.78 -5.69 -15.16
N GLU A 44 16.47 -4.60 -15.53
CA GLU A 44 17.01 -3.63 -14.58
C GLU A 44 15.92 -2.96 -13.75
N VAL A 45 14.81 -2.56 -14.38
CA VAL A 45 13.66 -1.95 -13.69
C VAL A 45 13.03 -2.91 -12.69
N ALA A 46 12.78 -4.17 -13.08
CA ALA A 46 12.25 -5.19 -12.18
C ALA A 46 13.21 -5.44 -10.99
N GLY A 47 14.51 -5.55 -11.26
CA GLY A 47 15.53 -5.75 -10.23
C GLY A 47 15.68 -4.56 -9.28
N GLU A 48 15.54 -3.32 -9.77
CA GLU A 48 15.55 -2.12 -8.94
C GLU A 48 14.33 -2.06 -8.02
N ALA A 49 13.15 -2.39 -8.53
CA ALA A 49 11.93 -2.47 -7.74
C ALA A 49 12.07 -3.52 -6.62
N ALA A 50 12.63 -4.70 -6.92
CA ALA A 50 12.92 -5.74 -5.95
C ALA A 50 14.00 -5.33 -4.92
N ALA A 51 15.07 -4.66 -5.36
CA ALA A 51 16.14 -4.19 -4.49
C ALA A 51 15.66 -3.11 -3.51
N GLY A 52 14.68 -2.30 -3.92
CA GLY A 52 14.08 -1.27 -3.09
C GLY A 52 13.12 -1.78 -2.01
N LEU A 53 12.80 -3.09 -1.98
CA LEU A 53 12.03 -3.69 -0.89
C LEU A 53 12.88 -3.79 0.39
N PRO A 54 12.34 -3.40 1.56
CA PRO A 54 13.06 -3.52 2.83
C PRO A 54 13.55 -4.95 3.08
N LEU A 55 14.72 -5.09 3.73
CA LEU A 55 15.27 -6.41 4.06
C LEU A 55 14.31 -7.22 4.94
N SER A 56 13.62 -6.57 5.89
CA SER A 56 12.60 -7.20 6.73
C SER A 56 11.48 -7.82 5.90
N PHE A 57 11.00 -7.11 4.87
CA PHE A 57 9.97 -7.58 3.96
C PHE A 57 10.45 -8.80 3.15
N ARG A 58 11.63 -8.71 2.54
CA ARG A 58 12.22 -9.82 1.77
C ARG A 58 12.49 -11.05 2.64
N THR A 59 12.85 -10.85 3.91
CA THR A 59 13.07 -11.95 4.87
C THR A 59 11.75 -12.60 5.28
N ALA A 60 10.70 -11.80 5.50
CA ALA A 60 9.37 -12.30 5.83
C ALA A 60 8.72 -13.09 4.69
N HIS A 61 9.09 -12.78 3.44
CA HIS A 61 8.59 -13.44 2.23
C HIS A 61 9.72 -14.19 1.50
N SER A 62 10.38 -15.10 2.22
CA SER A 62 11.54 -15.87 1.73
C SER A 62 11.18 -16.98 0.73
N ASP A 63 9.88 -17.22 0.53
CA ASP A 63 9.32 -18.08 -0.51
C ASP A 63 9.48 -17.50 -1.93
N VAL A 64 9.74 -16.19 -2.04
CA VAL A 64 10.08 -15.52 -3.30
C VAL A 64 11.59 -15.39 -3.44
N ASP A 65 12.17 -15.78 -4.57
CA ASP A 65 13.61 -15.58 -4.81
C ASP A 65 13.91 -14.14 -5.23
N TRP A 66 13.97 -13.24 -4.24
CA TRP A 66 14.38 -11.85 -4.45
C TRP A 66 15.82 -11.70 -4.94
N SER A 67 16.67 -12.71 -4.70
CA SER A 67 18.11 -12.57 -4.88
C SER A 67 18.49 -12.61 -6.36
N GLU A 68 17.77 -13.37 -7.16
CA GLU A 68 17.98 -13.50 -8.60
C GLU A 68 17.79 -12.18 -9.37
N PRO A 69 16.63 -11.50 -9.34
CA PRO A 69 16.44 -10.24 -10.06
C PRO A 69 17.38 -9.12 -9.59
N ILE A 70 17.72 -9.10 -8.30
CA ILE A 70 18.68 -8.12 -7.75
C ILE A 70 20.10 -8.40 -8.28
N ARG A 71 20.54 -9.65 -8.30
CA ARG A 71 21.84 -10.04 -8.89
C ARG A 71 21.89 -9.71 -10.37
N THR A 72 20.82 -10.00 -11.11
CA THR A 72 20.70 -9.67 -12.53
C THR A 72 20.90 -8.17 -12.75
N ARG A 73 20.14 -7.31 -12.04
CA ARG A 73 20.33 -5.84 -12.13
C ARG A 73 21.75 -5.41 -11.81
N ASN A 74 22.36 -5.97 -10.76
CA ASN A 74 23.75 -5.65 -10.42
C ASN A 74 24.74 -6.06 -11.51
N ARG A 75 24.52 -7.21 -12.15
CA ARG A 75 25.36 -7.68 -13.27
C ARG A 75 25.18 -6.84 -14.52
N LEU A 76 23.95 -6.46 -14.86
CA LEU A 76 23.66 -5.63 -16.03
C LEU A 76 24.30 -4.23 -15.92
N ILE A 77 24.35 -3.67 -14.70
CA ILE A 77 24.96 -2.36 -14.45
C ILE A 77 26.49 -2.41 -14.31
N HIS A 78 27.03 -3.37 -13.56
CA HIS A 78 28.47 -3.41 -13.26
C HIS A 78 29.29 -4.29 -14.22
N GLY A 79 28.65 -5.27 -14.86
CA GLY A 79 29.25 -6.23 -15.80
C GLY A 79 28.83 -5.98 -17.26
N TYR A 80 28.41 -4.76 -17.60
CA TYR A 80 27.83 -4.42 -18.91
C TYR A 80 28.73 -4.76 -20.12
N HIS A 81 30.04 -4.87 -19.92
CA HIS A 81 31.03 -5.19 -20.95
C HIS A 81 31.10 -6.69 -21.29
N ASP A 82 30.46 -7.55 -20.49
CA ASP A 82 30.50 -9.02 -20.60
C ASP A 82 29.10 -9.63 -20.39
N ILE A 83 28.08 -8.98 -20.94
CA ILE A 83 26.72 -9.52 -20.96
C ILE A 83 26.64 -10.58 -22.05
N ASP A 84 26.44 -11.83 -21.65
CA ASP A 84 26.16 -12.94 -22.55
C ASP A 84 24.69 -12.89 -23.01
N PRO A 85 24.41 -12.72 -24.32
CA PRO A 85 23.03 -12.62 -24.82
C PRO A 85 22.20 -13.89 -24.57
N GLY A 86 22.83 -15.07 -24.55
CA GLY A 86 22.16 -16.32 -24.24
C GLY A 86 21.64 -16.33 -22.80
N ARG A 87 22.48 -15.94 -21.84
CA ARG A 87 22.07 -15.79 -20.43
C ARG A 87 21.02 -14.71 -20.23
N LEU A 88 21.12 -13.61 -20.98
CA LEU A 88 20.11 -12.54 -20.96
C LEU A 88 18.74 -13.06 -21.42
N TRP A 89 18.73 -13.83 -22.52
CA TRP A 89 17.52 -14.49 -23.00
C TRP A 89 16.97 -15.48 -21.98
N ASP A 90 17.79 -16.37 -21.43
CA ASP A 90 17.34 -17.36 -20.44
C ASP A 90 16.77 -16.68 -19.19
N THR A 91 17.40 -15.59 -18.75
CA THR A 91 16.87 -14.76 -17.65
C THR A 91 15.49 -14.22 -17.98
N ALA A 92 15.29 -13.69 -19.19
CA ALA A 92 14.03 -13.10 -19.59
C ALA A 92 12.92 -14.13 -19.85
N ALA A 93 13.23 -15.22 -20.56
CA ALA A 93 12.25 -16.18 -21.06
C ALA A 93 11.98 -17.34 -20.10
N VAL A 94 12.89 -17.63 -19.16
CA VAL A 94 12.77 -18.79 -18.25
C VAL A 94 12.69 -18.35 -16.80
N HIS A 95 13.64 -17.55 -16.33
CA HIS A 95 13.73 -17.22 -14.91
C HIS A 95 12.70 -16.16 -14.48
N MET A 96 12.51 -15.11 -15.29
CA MET A 96 11.59 -14.03 -14.95
C MET A 96 10.13 -14.49 -14.80
N PRO A 97 9.57 -15.35 -15.68
CA PRO A 97 8.21 -15.88 -15.48
C PRO A 97 8.02 -16.58 -14.14
N ILE A 98 9.01 -17.37 -13.67
CA ILE A 98 8.95 -18.05 -12.38
C ILE A 98 8.88 -17.03 -11.24
N PHE A 99 9.77 -16.04 -11.26
CA PHE A 99 9.77 -14.96 -10.27
C PHE A 99 8.45 -14.16 -10.27
N VAL A 100 7.88 -13.93 -11.45
CA VAL A 100 6.61 -13.19 -11.61
C VAL A 100 5.44 -13.91 -10.96
N GLU A 101 5.35 -15.23 -11.11
CA GLU A 101 4.30 -16.01 -10.44
C GLU A 101 4.43 -15.94 -8.92
N GLN A 102 5.65 -16.05 -8.38
CA GLN A 102 5.91 -15.88 -6.94
C GLN A 102 5.46 -14.49 -6.43
N VAL A 103 5.74 -13.44 -7.21
CA VAL A 103 5.34 -12.06 -6.87
C VAL A 103 3.83 -11.88 -6.99
N ARG A 104 3.16 -12.47 -7.98
CA ARG A 104 1.69 -12.44 -8.12
C ARG A 104 1.01 -13.12 -6.95
N GLU A 105 1.46 -14.31 -6.57
CA GLU A 105 0.92 -15.04 -5.41
C GLU A 105 1.12 -14.26 -4.11
N LEU A 106 2.30 -13.66 -3.92
CA LEU A 106 2.55 -12.80 -2.76
C LEU A 106 1.63 -11.57 -2.74
N LEU A 107 1.52 -10.85 -3.86
CA LEU A 107 0.65 -9.68 -3.94
C LEU A 107 -0.82 -10.06 -3.68
N GLY A 108 -1.27 -11.20 -4.24
CA GLY A 108 -2.58 -11.76 -3.97
C GLY A 108 -2.82 -12.09 -2.49
N ARG A 109 -1.83 -12.67 -1.78
CA ARG A 109 -1.95 -12.90 -0.32
C ARG A 109 -1.97 -11.60 0.50
N LEU A 110 -1.24 -10.58 0.06
CA LEU A 110 -1.19 -9.29 0.76
C LEU A 110 -2.46 -8.46 0.54
N GLU A 111 -3.05 -8.53 -0.65
CA GLU A 111 -4.32 -7.88 -0.99
C GLU A 111 -5.52 -8.71 -0.49
N GLY A 112 -5.40 -10.03 -0.48
CA GLY A 112 -6.38 -11.02 -0.02
C GLY A 112 -6.29 -11.38 1.46
N GLY A 113 -5.96 -10.43 2.34
CA GLY A 113 -6.10 -10.61 3.80
C GLY A 113 -7.48 -11.19 4.15
N PRO A 114 -7.58 -11.97 5.25
CA PRO A 114 -8.46 -13.14 5.36
C PRO A 114 -9.80 -12.91 4.68
N GLU A 115 -10.12 -13.79 3.73
CA GLU A 115 -11.49 -13.98 3.25
C GLU A 115 -12.38 -14.02 4.49
N TRP A 116 -13.16 -12.96 4.70
CA TRP A 116 -14.31 -13.04 5.59
C TRP A 116 -15.22 -14.05 4.92
N VAL A 117 -15.01 -15.34 5.22
CA VAL A 117 -15.96 -16.38 4.90
C VAL A 117 -17.24 -15.94 5.60
N GLU A 118 -18.21 -15.44 4.85
CA GLU A 118 -19.58 -15.38 5.35
C GLU A 118 -20.01 -16.82 5.56
N GLU A 119 -19.71 -17.38 6.74
CA GLU A 119 -20.39 -18.60 7.17
C GLU A 119 -21.90 -18.36 7.03
N PRO A 120 -22.68 -19.36 6.59
CA PRO A 120 -24.13 -19.25 6.53
C PRO A 120 -24.60 -18.76 7.89
N ARG A 121 -25.23 -17.57 7.92
CA ARG A 121 -25.73 -16.98 9.16
C ARG A 121 -26.88 -17.83 9.71
N GLU A 122 -26.54 -18.92 10.38
CA GLU A 122 -27.39 -19.49 11.40
C GLU A 122 -27.35 -18.57 12.62
N GLU A 123 -28.53 -18.32 13.15
CA GLU A 123 -28.85 -17.35 14.20
C GLU A 123 -27.98 -17.55 15.45
N TRP A 124 -27.03 -16.64 15.69
CA TRP A 124 -26.50 -16.40 17.02
C TRP A 124 -26.86 -14.99 17.42
N GLY A 125 -27.93 -14.89 18.22
CA GLY A 125 -28.26 -13.70 18.96
C GLY A 125 -27.16 -13.37 19.96
N ALA A 126 -26.23 -12.50 19.55
CA ALA A 126 -25.36 -11.73 20.43
C ALA A 126 -24.77 -10.56 19.61
N THR A 127 -24.85 -9.36 20.16
CA THR A 127 -24.48 -8.06 19.58
C THR A 127 -23.18 -8.13 18.76
N ARG A 128 -23.26 -7.87 17.44
CA ARG A 128 -22.08 -7.62 16.60
C ARG A 128 -21.29 -6.45 17.21
N PRO A 129 -19.98 -6.58 17.51
CA PRO A 129 -19.17 -5.40 17.73
C PRO A 129 -19.20 -4.60 16.42
N ALA A 130 -19.61 -3.33 16.50
CA ALA A 130 -19.77 -2.46 15.35
C ALA A 130 -18.51 -2.50 14.46
N GLU A 131 -18.71 -2.72 13.15
CA GLU A 131 -17.68 -2.51 12.13
C GLU A 131 -16.98 -1.19 12.42
N THR A 132 -15.73 -1.26 12.88
CA THR A 132 -15.02 -0.08 13.34
C THR A 132 -14.44 0.63 12.12
N THR A 133 -15.21 1.54 11.54
CA THR A 133 -14.76 2.42 10.47
C THR A 133 -13.72 3.41 11.01
N PHE A 134 -12.69 3.72 10.21
CA PHE A 134 -11.62 4.64 10.58
C PHE A 134 -11.57 5.85 9.62
N LEU A 135 -11.35 7.03 10.17
CA LEU A 135 -11.18 8.29 9.44
C LEU A 135 -9.73 8.79 9.53
N THR A 136 -9.25 9.51 8.53
CA THR A 136 -8.06 10.35 8.66
C THR A 136 -8.36 11.59 9.53
N PRO A 137 -7.33 12.20 10.16
CA PRO A 137 -7.49 13.49 10.82
C PRO A 137 -8.09 14.58 9.91
N ALA A 138 -7.80 14.52 8.61
CA ALA A 138 -8.36 15.45 7.62
C ALA A 138 -9.85 15.23 7.34
N GLU A 139 -10.32 13.97 7.37
CA GLU A 139 -11.74 13.64 7.24
C GLU A 139 -12.52 14.02 8.50
N VAL A 140 -11.96 13.77 9.69
CA VAL A 140 -12.54 14.23 10.96
C VAL A 140 -12.67 15.76 10.97
N ALA A 141 -11.63 16.46 10.52
CA ALA A 141 -11.63 17.92 10.41
C ALA A 141 -12.76 18.42 9.50
N ARG A 142 -12.93 17.77 8.35
CA ARG A 142 -13.99 18.08 7.37
C ARG A 142 -15.39 17.83 7.95
N GLN A 143 -15.56 16.73 8.68
CA GLN A 143 -16.84 16.34 9.27
C GLN A 143 -17.26 17.30 10.41
N LEU A 144 -16.29 17.82 11.17
CA LEU A 144 -16.54 18.70 12.30
C LEU A 144 -16.37 20.19 11.97
N ALA A 145 -16.12 20.53 10.70
CA ALA A 145 -15.84 21.89 10.23
C ALA A 145 -14.73 22.62 11.01
N VAL A 146 -13.70 21.88 11.45
CA VAL A 146 -12.52 22.43 12.16
C VAL A 146 -11.26 22.30 11.31
N SER A 147 -10.17 22.94 11.74
CA SER A 147 -8.88 22.76 11.07
C SER A 147 -8.30 21.36 11.37
N THR A 148 -7.56 20.78 10.41
CA THR A 148 -6.83 19.51 10.63
C THR A 148 -5.84 19.63 11.80
N ARG A 149 -5.28 20.82 12.05
CA ARG A 149 -4.40 21.09 13.18
C ARG A 149 -5.11 20.95 14.52
N THR A 150 -6.36 21.38 14.62
CA THR A 150 -7.20 21.21 15.81
C THR A 150 -7.42 19.73 16.14
N VAL A 151 -7.64 18.90 15.11
CA VAL A 151 -7.78 17.45 15.30
C VAL A 151 -6.48 16.82 15.81
N TYR A 152 -5.32 17.22 15.28
CA TYR A 152 -4.03 16.75 15.80
C TYR A 152 -3.78 17.18 17.25
N LEU A 153 -4.15 18.41 17.63
CA LEU A 153 -4.05 18.87 19.02
C LEU A 153 -4.88 17.99 19.95
N TRP A 154 -6.12 17.67 19.60
CA TRP A 154 -6.95 16.77 20.41
C TRP A 154 -6.38 15.36 20.52
N ILE A 155 -5.70 14.88 19.48
CA ILE A 155 -5.02 13.57 19.51
C ILE A 155 -3.79 13.61 20.41
N ASP A 156 -2.97 14.67 20.32
CA ASP A 156 -1.76 14.83 21.13
C ASP A 156 -2.08 15.08 22.62
N GLU A 157 -3.18 15.78 22.90
CA GLU A 157 -3.71 15.99 24.26
C GLU A 157 -4.44 14.73 24.81
N GLY A 158 -4.58 13.68 23.99
CA GLY A 158 -5.27 12.44 24.36
C GLY A 158 -6.81 12.58 24.48
N ARG A 159 -7.38 13.72 24.06
CA ARG A 159 -8.83 13.99 24.07
C ARG A 159 -9.58 13.21 22.99
N LEU A 160 -8.93 12.96 21.85
CA LEU A 160 -9.47 12.18 20.75
C LEU A 160 -8.63 10.92 20.52
N PRO A 161 -9.15 9.72 20.87
CA PRO A 161 -8.46 8.47 20.64
C PRO A 161 -8.15 8.26 19.15
N ALA A 162 -6.89 7.99 18.82
CA ALA A 162 -6.46 7.69 17.47
C ALA A 162 -5.40 6.59 17.46
N VAL A 163 -5.45 5.76 16.42
CA VAL A 163 -4.47 4.71 16.13
C VAL A 163 -3.40 5.28 15.22
N ARG A 164 -2.16 5.36 15.72
CA ARG A 164 -0.99 5.72 14.90
C ARG A 164 -0.45 4.45 14.25
N ILE A 165 -0.70 4.29 12.96
CA ILE A 165 -0.20 3.16 12.16
C ILE A 165 1.27 3.39 11.80
N SER A 166 1.67 4.66 11.59
CA SER A 166 3.06 5.06 11.37
C SER A 166 3.29 6.51 11.78
N ALA A 167 4.54 6.99 11.70
CA ALA A 167 4.90 8.39 11.98
C ALA A 167 4.14 9.42 11.11
N ARG A 168 3.53 8.99 9.99
CA ARG A 168 2.76 9.87 9.07
C ARG A 168 1.31 9.44 8.89
N VAL A 169 0.89 8.31 9.45
CA VAL A 169 -0.46 7.75 9.25
C VAL A 169 -1.14 7.60 10.60
N THR A 170 -2.11 8.48 10.85
CA THR A 170 -2.99 8.44 12.02
C THR A 170 -4.41 8.14 11.54
N ARG A 171 -5.10 7.25 12.24
CA ARG A 171 -6.49 6.85 11.98
C ARG A 171 -7.32 7.06 13.23
N VAL A 172 -8.47 7.70 13.09
CA VAL A 172 -9.40 7.98 14.18
C VAL A 172 -10.60 7.06 14.01
N PRO A 173 -10.92 6.18 14.97
CA PRO A 173 -12.14 5.37 14.91
C PRO A 173 -13.38 6.29 14.85
N VAL A 174 -14.33 6.00 13.96
CA VAL A 174 -15.59 6.75 13.83
C VAL A 174 -16.34 6.79 15.17
N ALA A 175 -16.34 5.68 15.91
CA ALA A 175 -16.92 5.61 17.25
C ALA A 175 -16.25 6.62 18.21
N ALA A 176 -14.93 6.83 18.13
CA ALA A 176 -14.23 7.79 18.95
C ALA A 176 -14.61 9.23 18.60
N VAL A 177 -14.83 9.53 17.32
CA VAL A 177 -15.35 10.84 16.87
C VAL A 177 -16.77 11.05 17.39
N HIS A 178 -17.65 10.06 17.27
CA HIS A 178 -19.03 10.15 17.75
C HIS A 178 -19.08 10.32 19.27
N SER A 179 -18.29 9.57 20.03
CA SER A 179 -18.19 9.74 21.48
C SER A 179 -17.62 11.10 21.87
N PHE A 180 -16.65 11.62 21.12
CA PHE A 180 -16.08 12.95 21.34
C PHE A 180 -17.11 14.06 21.11
N VAL A 181 -17.88 13.98 20.02
CA VAL A 181 -18.97 14.92 19.72
C VAL A 181 -20.07 14.80 20.78
N ALA A 182 -20.51 13.59 21.12
CA ALA A 182 -21.54 13.37 22.15
C ALA A 182 -21.10 13.90 23.53
N ALA A 183 -19.82 13.78 23.88
CA ALA A 183 -19.26 14.37 25.11
C ALA A 183 -19.20 15.91 25.05
N ALA A 184 -18.97 16.49 23.87
CA ALA A 184 -18.99 17.94 23.66
C ALA A 184 -20.43 18.53 23.61
N THR A 185 -21.42 17.73 23.20
CA THR A 185 -22.84 18.14 23.07
C THR A 185 -23.71 17.74 24.29
N GLY A 186 -23.14 17.08 25.30
CA GLY A 186 -23.83 16.76 26.55
C GLY A 186 -24.11 18.00 27.44
N PRO A 187 -25.10 17.95 28.35
CA PRO A 187 -25.47 19.08 29.21
C PRO A 187 -24.45 19.29 30.35
N ARG A 188 -23.28 19.83 29.99
CA ARG A 188 -22.16 20.37 30.80
C ARG A 188 -20.95 20.26 29.88
N LEU A 189 -20.56 21.29 29.13
CA LEU A 189 -19.72 22.38 29.61
C LEU A 189 -19.78 23.53 28.58
N LEU A 190 -20.78 24.40 28.73
CA LEU A 190 -20.59 25.82 28.40
C LEU A 190 -19.77 26.41 29.55
N ARG A 191 -18.47 26.58 29.34
CA ARG A 191 -17.60 27.64 29.87
C ARG A 191 -16.14 27.17 29.77
N ASP A 192 -15.36 27.99 29.05
CA ASP A 192 -13.90 28.11 29.11
C ASP A 192 -13.06 27.40 28.01
N ASP A 193 -13.57 27.26 26.79
CA ASP A 193 -12.73 27.01 25.60
C ASP A 193 -13.17 27.89 24.40
N PRO A 194 -12.34 28.84 23.92
CA PRO A 194 -12.69 29.77 22.84
C PRO A 194 -12.91 29.12 21.48
N ALA A 195 -12.65 27.81 21.31
CA ALA A 195 -12.93 27.07 20.09
C ALA A 195 -14.37 26.54 19.96
N THR A 196 -15.17 26.55 21.05
CA THR A 196 -16.50 25.89 21.08
C THR A 196 -17.61 26.76 20.46
N GLY A 197 -17.36 28.06 20.25
CA GLY A 197 -18.36 29.00 19.72
C GLY A 197 -18.86 28.70 18.29
N ALA A 198 -18.13 27.90 17.52
CA ALA A 198 -18.50 27.57 16.14
C ALA A 198 -19.47 26.37 16.01
N LEU A 199 -19.47 25.44 16.98
CA LEU A 199 -20.29 24.22 16.90
C LEU A 199 -21.76 24.46 17.25
N ALA A 200 -22.06 25.46 18.08
CA ALA A 200 -23.44 25.77 18.47
C ALA A 200 -24.26 26.44 17.35
N SER A 201 -23.62 27.09 16.37
CA SER A 201 -24.34 27.81 15.31
C SER A 201 -24.67 26.96 14.08
N ALA A 202 -24.16 25.72 14.00
CA ALA A 202 -24.31 24.85 12.83
C ALA A 202 -25.37 23.75 12.97
N LEU A 203 -25.96 23.57 14.17
CA LEU A 203 -27.01 22.57 14.43
C LEU A 203 -28.43 23.16 14.50
N ASP A 204 -28.58 24.49 14.35
CA ASP A 204 -29.89 25.18 14.36
C ASP A 204 -30.51 25.37 12.96
N PHE A 205 -29.94 24.76 11.90
CA PHE A 205 -30.40 24.97 10.52
C PHE A 205 -30.80 23.66 9.82
N GLU A 206 -31.66 22.86 10.44
CA GLU A 206 -32.41 21.81 9.72
C GLU A 206 -33.68 21.36 10.46
N VAL A 207 -34.52 22.33 10.86
CA VAL A 207 -35.97 22.09 11.01
C VAL A 207 -36.72 23.30 10.45
N ARG A 208 -37.01 23.28 9.15
CA ARG A 208 -38.24 23.77 8.52
C ARG A 208 -38.28 23.43 7.04
#